data_AF-A0A353G3W9-F1
#
_entry.id   AF-A0A353G3W9-F1
#
_cell.length_a   1.000
_cell.length_b   1.000
_cell.length_c   1.000
_cell.angle_alpha   90.00
_cell.angle_beta   90.00
_cell.angle_gamma   90.00
#
_symmetry.space_group_name_H-M   'P 1'
#
loop_
_entity.id
_entity.type
_entity.pdbx_description
1 polymer ?
#
loop_
_entity_poly.entity_id
_entity_poly.type
_entity_poly.pdbx_seq_one_letter_code
_entity_poly.pdbx_strand_id
1 'polypeptide(L)'
;MKHLSFKSLIAALVIGGLGQMALSAPAYAGGWISMNIAPSDAGDADMVSSGLQLYSLYRNFKDGSIEQLGRNNSAGLAQNGRGNLGIIRQQGSEHTATLQQNGNDDVYGIFQFGRRSNVNVRQDGNHRSGATVSYGW
;
A
#
# COMPACT_ATOMS: atom_id res chain seq x y z
N MET A 1 -0.86 25.96 11.81
CA MET A 1 0.00 25.21 10.87
C MET A 1 0.50 23.98 11.62
N LYS A 2 -0.16 22.83 11.46
CA LYS A 2 0.14 21.62 12.25
C LYS A 2 1.12 20.74 11.47
N HIS A 3 2.23 20.42 12.13
CA HIS A 3 3.36 19.68 11.59
C HIS A 3 2.97 18.26 11.17
N LEU A 4 3.20 17.92 9.90
CA LEU A 4 3.24 16.55 9.40
C LEU A 4 4.45 15.83 10.02
N SER A 5 4.22 14.85 10.90
CA SER A 5 5.27 14.00 11.46
C SER A 5 5.62 12.90 10.46
N PHE A 6 6.77 13.05 9.81
CA PHE A 6 7.34 12.11 8.85
C PHE A 6 8.09 11.01 9.61
N LYS A 7 7.51 9.81 9.72
CA LYS A 7 8.21 8.63 10.26
C LYS A 7 8.71 7.78 9.10
N SER A 8 9.93 8.05 8.65
CA SER A 8 10.70 7.11 7.83
C SER A 8 11.46 6.16 8.76
N LEU A 9 11.18 4.85 8.66
CA LEU A 9 11.99 3.82 9.32
C LEU A 9 12.77 3.08 8.22
N ILE A 10 14.07 3.38 8.10
CA ILE A 10 15.04 2.54 7.40
C ILE A 10 15.95 1.98 8.50
N ALA A 11 15.96 0.66 8.69
CA ALA A 11 16.88 0.01 9.60
C ALA A 11 17.42 -1.29 8.99
N ALA A 12 18.70 -1.29 8.64
CA ALA A 12 19.58 -2.46 8.75
C ALA A 12 21.05 -2.04 8.55
N LEU A 13 21.79 -1.97 9.67
CA LEU A 13 23.25 -2.03 9.71
C LEU A 13 23.64 -2.95 10.87
N VAL A 14 24.29 -4.08 10.59
CA VAL A 14 25.09 -4.81 11.60
C VAL A 14 26.37 -5.32 10.94
N ILE A 15 27.48 -4.93 11.54
CA ILE A 15 28.88 -5.21 11.18
C ILE A 15 29.34 -6.46 11.93
N GLY A 16 30.00 -7.39 11.22
CA GLY A 16 30.68 -8.55 11.79
C GLY A 16 31.98 -8.18 12.52
N GLY A 17 32.31 -8.95 13.55
CA GLY A 17 33.41 -8.71 14.49
C GLY A 17 34.81 -8.65 13.87
N LEU A 18 35.60 -7.71 14.40
CA LEU A 18 37.06 -7.67 14.55
C LEU A 18 37.92 -8.38 13.48
N GLY A 19 38.45 -7.60 12.54
CA GLY A 19 39.58 -7.98 11.67
C GLY A 19 39.21 -8.05 10.20
N GLN A 20 39.60 -7.03 9.43
CA GLN A 20 39.03 -6.67 8.12
C GLN A 20 37.56 -6.30 8.29
N MET A 21 37.28 -4.99 8.37
CA MET A 21 35.91 -4.50 8.30
C MET A 21 35.40 -4.82 6.90
N ALA A 22 34.91 -6.04 6.71
CA ALA A 22 33.98 -6.38 5.67
C ALA A 22 32.85 -5.38 5.85
N LEU A 23 32.90 -4.30 5.08
CA LEU A 23 31.72 -3.59 4.66
C LEU A 23 30.95 -4.65 3.86
N SER A 24 30.27 -5.55 4.56
CA SER A 24 29.04 -6.11 4.05
C SER A 24 28.16 -4.90 3.85
N ALA A 25 28.36 -4.23 2.71
CA ALA A 25 27.34 -3.43 2.08
C ALA A 25 26.09 -4.26 2.24
N PRO A 26 25.00 -3.72 2.81
CA PRO A 26 23.75 -4.46 2.82
C PRO A 26 23.61 -5.01 1.41
N ALA A 27 23.60 -6.33 1.26
CA ALA A 27 23.26 -6.91 -0.02
C ALA A 27 21.93 -6.22 -0.34
N TYR A 28 21.91 -5.37 -1.36
CA TYR A 28 20.72 -4.59 -1.71
C TYR A 28 19.68 -5.62 -2.16
N ALA A 29 19.00 -6.21 -1.18
CA ALA A 29 17.76 -6.90 -1.34
C ALA A 29 16.78 -5.77 -1.62
N GLY A 30 16.48 -5.58 -2.91
CA GLY A 30 15.75 -4.47 -3.51
C GLY A 30 14.98 -3.57 -2.54
N GLY A 31 15.39 -2.31 -2.47
CA GLY A 31 14.71 -1.31 -1.64
C GLY A 31 13.32 -1.02 -2.20
N TRP A 32 12.38 -0.71 -1.31
CA TRP A 32 11.07 -0.21 -1.70
C TRP A 32 10.71 1.02 -0.88
N ILE A 33 9.98 1.92 -1.52
CA ILE A 33 9.38 3.09 -0.90
C ILE A 33 7.86 2.98 -0.96
N SER A 34 7.17 3.52 0.04
CA SER A 34 5.72 3.63 0.04
C SER A 34 5.26 4.99 0.51
N MET A 35 4.27 5.52 -0.20
CA MET A 35 3.51 6.70 0.15
C MET A 35 2.10 6.26 0.55
N ASN A 36 1.75 6.47 1.81
CA ASN A 36 0.38 6.27 2.30
C ASN A 36 -0.36 7.62 2.30
N ILE A 37 -1.45 7.67 1.56
CA ILE A 37 -2.37 8.80 1.42
C ILE A 37 -3.64 8.39 2.17
N ALA A 38 -3.70 8.68 3.47
CA ALA A 38 -4.88 8.43 4.29
C ALA A 38 -5.29 9.76 4.92
N PRO A 39 -6.19 10.53 4.28
CA PRO A 39 -6.60 11.82 4.79
C PRO A 39 -7.37 11.67 6.11
N SER A 40 -7.09 12.57 7.06
CA SER A 40 -7.78 12.63 8.36
C SER A 40 -8.98 13.57 8.35
N ASP A 41 -9.04 14.48 7.37
CA ASP A 41 -10.08 15.48 7.20
C ASP A 41 -11.06 15.03 6.10
N ALA A 42 -12.37 15.16 6.37
CA ALA A 42 -13.43 14.63 5.50
C ALA A 42 -13.35 15.12 4.04
N GLY A 43 -12.95 16.38 3.82
CA GLY A 43 -12.84 16.94 2.47
C GLY A 43 -11.74 16.30 1.61
N ASP A 44 -10.57 16.03 2.20
CA ASP A 44 -9.47 15.35 1.49
C ASP A 44 -9.78 13.85 1.33
N ALA A 45 -10.50 13.28 2.28
CA ALA A 45 -10.99 11.90 2.24
C ALA A 45 -11.95 11.70 1.04
N ASP A 46 -12.91 12.62 0.87
CA ASP A 46 -13.84 12.62 -0.25
C ASP A 46 -13.14 12.66 -1.61
N MET A 47 -12.04 13.41 -1.72
CA MET A 47 -11.30 13.53 -2.97
C MET A 47 -10.61 12.21 -3.37
N VAL A 48 -10.02 11.50 -2.39
CA VAL A 48 -9.42 10.18 -2.61
C VAL A 48 -10.49 9.14 -2.92
N SER A 49 -11.58 9.15 -2.16
CA SER A 49 -12.73 8.25 -2.36
C SER A 49 -13.32 8.42 -3.77
N SER A 50 -13.60 9.67 -4.16
CA SER A 50 -14.12 10.01 -5.49
C SER A 50 -13.18 9.55 -6.60
N GLY A 51 -11.87 9.76 -6.45
CA GLY A 51 -10.87 9.31 -7.41
C GLY A 51 -10.88 7.78 -7.58
N LEU A 52 -10.96 7.04 -6.49
CA LEU A 52 -10.99 5.57 -6.51
C LEU A 52 -12.33 5.03 -7.03
N GLN A 53 -13.44 5.69 -6.75
CA GLN A 53 -14.76 5.36 -7.30
C GLN A 53 -14.82 5.62 -8.81
N LEU A 54 -14.28 6.74 -9.29
CA LEU A 54 -14.17 6.98 -10.74
C LEU A 54 -13.26 5.95 -11.40
N TYR A 55 -12.17 5.57 -10.74
CA TYR A 55 -11.28 4.51 -11.22
C TYR A 55 -12.00 3.16 -11.28
N SER A 56 -12.80 2.81 -10.27
CA SER A 56 -13.58 1.57 -10.28
C SER A 56 -14.66 1.58 -11.36
N LEU A 57 -15.32 2.71 -11.62
CA LEU A 57 -16.28 2.86 -12.72
C LEU A 57 -15.61 2.70 -14.08
N TYR A 58 -14.47 3.37 -14.30
CA TYR A 58 -13.71 3.26 -15.55
C TYR A 58 -13.25 1.81 -15.83
N ARG A 59 -12.95 1.05 -14.77
CA ARG A 59 -12.52 -0.35 -14.86
C ARG A 59 -13.64 -1.37 -14.65
N ASN A 60 -14.87 -0.91 -14.39
CA ASN A 60 -16.08 -1.69 -14.14
C ASN A 60 -16.02 -2.66 -12.93
N PHE A 61 -15.57 -2.18 -11.77
CA PHE A 61 -15.59 -2.90 -10.49
C PHE A 61 -16.54 -2.23 -9.50
N LYS A 62 -17.27 -3.01 -8.67
CA LYS A 62 -18.29 -2.47 -7.76
C LYS A 62 -17.95 -2.56 -6.27
N ASP A 63 -17.24 -3.61 -5.84
CA ASP A 63 -16.95 -3.83 -4.41
C ASP A 63 -15.45 -4.04 -4.16
N GLY A 64 -14.79 -4.80 -5.04
CA GLY A 64 -13.40 -5.13 -4.88
C GLY A 64 -12.75 -5.48 -6.21
N SER A 65 -11.45 -5.21 -6.32
CA SER A 65 -10.65 -5.64 -7.47
C SER A 65 -9.21 -5.91 -7.07
N ILE A 66 -8.68 -7.01 -7.59
CA ILE A 66 -7.26 -7.35 -7.51
C ILE A 66 -6.76 -7.54 -8.94
N GLU A 67 -5.80 -6.71 -9.36
CA GLU A 67 -5.16 -6.78 -10.66
C GLU A 67 -3.66 -7.00 -10.48
N GLN A 68 -3.14 -8.13 -10.97
CA GLN A 68 -1.73 -8.49 -10.87
C GLN A 68 -1.12 -8.61 -12.27
N LEU A 69 -0.27 -7.64 -12.63
CA LEU A 69 0.43 -7.56 -13.90
C LEU A 69 1.92 -7.87 -13.69
N GLY A 70 2.28 -9.15 -13.84
CA GLY A 70 3.67 -9.59 -13.77
C GLY A 70 3.83 -10.98 -13.19
N ARG A 71 4.88 -11.23 -12.40
CA ARG A 71 5.26 -12.59 -11.95
C ARG A 71 5.46 -12.65 -10.43
N ASN A 72 5.04 -13.75 -9.82
CA ASN A 72 5.25 -14.03 -8.39
C ASN A 72 4.67 -12.95 -7.45
N ASN A 73 3.58 -12.29 -7.84
CA ASN A 73 2.90 -11.34 -6.97
C ASN A 73 1.84 -12.09 -6.13
N SER A 74 1.59 -11.62 -4.92
CA SER A 74 0.55 -12.11 -4.01
C SER A 74 -0.32 -10.93 -3.55
N ALA A 75 -1.64 -11.10 -3.61
CA ALA A 75 -2.59 -10.08 -3.16
C ALA A 75 -3.79 -10.72 -2.47
N GLY A 76 -4.23 -10.09 -1.38
CA GLY A 76 -5.44 -10.48 -0.65
C GLY A 76 -6.31 -9.26 -0.34
N LEU A 77 -7.60 -9.37 -0.63
CA LEU A 77 -8.62 -8.38 -0.28
C LEU A 77 -9.67 -9.06 0.59
N ALA A 78 -9.85 -8.56 1.81
CA ALA A 78 -10.88 -9.00 2.73
C ALA A 78 -11.73 -7.80 3.16
N GLN A 79 -13.04 -7.90 2.95
CA GLN A 79 -14.00 -6.85 3.29
C GLN A 79 -15.08 -7.43 4.19
N ASN A 80 -15.31 -6.79 5.32
CA ASN A 80 -16.36 -7.12 6.27
C ASN A 80 -17.23 -5.89 6.51
N GLY A 81 -18.44 -5.91 5.94
CA GLY A 81 -19.41 -4.82 5.96
C GLY A 81 -20.05 -4.60 4.59
N ARG A 82 -20.58 -3.40 4.32
CA ARG A 82 -21.32 -3.06 3.10
C ARG A 82 -20.79 -1.77 2.47
N GLY A 83 -20.87 -1.64 1.15
CA GLY A 83 -20.51 -0.42 0.44
C GLY A 83 -19.00 -0.16 0.35
N ASN A 84 -18.16 -1.12 0.75
CA ASN A 84 -16.72 -0.97 0.69
C ASN A 84 -16.20 -1.11 -0.74
N LEU A 85 -15.20 -0.31 -1.10
CA LEU A 85 -14.46 -0.39 -2.35
C LEU A 85 -12.97 -0.63 -2.08
N GLY A 86 -12.51 -1.85 -2.36
CA GLY A 86 -11.11 -2.24 -2.20
C GLY A 86 -10.42 -2.45 -3.55
N ILE A 87 -9.30 -1.79 -3.80
CA ILE A 87 -8.56 -1.91 -5.05
C ILE A 87 -7.12 -2.29 -4.75
N ILE A 88 -6.63 -3.36 -5.35
CA ILE A 88 -5.22 -3.75 -5.30
C ILE A 88 -4.73 -3.89 -6.73
N ARG A 89 -3.72 -3.11 -7.10
CA ARG A 89 -3.06 -3.20 -8.40
C ARG A 89 -1.57 -3.36 -8.23
N GLN A 90 -1.04 -4.47 -8.70
CA GLN A 90 0.39 -4.81 -8.63
C GLN A 90 0.95 -4.91 -10.04
N GLN A 91 1.97 -4.13 -10.37
CA GLN A 91 2.62 -4.14 -11.67
C GLN A 91 4.12 -4.34 -11.50
N GLY A 92 4.60 -5.57 -11.72
CA GLY A 92 5.97 -5.93 -11.39
C GLY A 92 6.14 -7.38 -10.94
N SER A 93 7.15 -7.65 -10.13
CA SER A 93 7.39 -8.99 -9.59
C SER A 93 7.66 -9.03 -8.10
N GLU A 94 7.26 -10.12 -7.45
CA GLU A 94 7.51 -10.38 -6.02
C GLU A 94 6.84 -9.35 -5.09
N HIS A 95 5.70 -8.77 -5.50
CA HIS A 95 4.90 -7.91 -4.64
C HIS A 95 4.02 -8.73 -3.70
N THR A 96 3.81 -8.24 -2.47
CA THR A 96 2.79 -8.73 -1.55
C THR A 96 1.88 -7.59 -1.13
N ALA A 97 0.56 -7.76 -1.23
CA ALA A 97 -0.42 -6.81 -0.74
C ALA A 97 -1.53 -7.49 0.05
N THR A 98 -1.91 -6.91 1.18
CA THR A 98 -3.14 -7.27 1.89
C THR A 98 -3.93 -6.01 2.20
N LEU A 99 -5.21 -6.01 1.84
CA LEU A 99 -6.18 -4.99 2.24
C LEU A 99 -7.29 -5.65 3.05
N GLN A 100 -7.46 -5.20 4.29
CA GLN A 100 -8.57 -5.61 5.15
C GLN A 100 -9.42 -4.40 5.53
N GLN A 101 -10.70 -4.43 5.18
CA GLN A 101 -11.66 -3.37 5.53
C GLN A 101 -12.73 -3.96 6.46
N ASN A 102 -12.85 -3.42 7.67
CA ASN A 102 -13.85 -3.82 8.65
C ASN A 102 -14.72 -2.62 9.01
N GLY A 103 -15.84 -2.49 8.33
CA GLY A 103 -16.70 -1.32 8.40
C GLY A 103 -17.55 -1.18 7.14
N ASN A 104 -18.27 -0.07 7.05
CA ASN A 104 -19.12 0.25 5.91
C ASN A 104 -18.61 1.50 5.19
N ASP A 105 -18.82 1.53 3.87
CA ASP A 105 -18.50 2.64 2.99
C ASP A 105 -17.01 3.04 3.01
N ASP A 106 -16.12 2.07 3.26
CA ASP A 106 -14.67 2.26 3.23
C ASP A 106 -14.12 2.13 1.81
N VAL A 107 -13.26 3.05 1.40
CA VAL A 107 -12.66 3.08 0.05
C VAL A 107 -11.14 3.08 0.14
N TYR A 108 -10.46 2.06 -0.39
CA TYR A 108 -9.01 2.05 -0.34
C TYR A 108 -8.34 1.42 -1.55
N GLY A 109 -7.26 2.07 -2.01
CA GLY A 109 -6.46 1.62 -3.15
C GLY A 109 -5.02 1.30 -2.79
N ILE A 110 -4.51 0.12 -3.13
CA ILE A 110 -3.10 -0.25 -3.05
C ILE A 110 -2.55 -0.34 -4.47
N PHE A 111 -1.53 0.44 -4.78
CA PHE A 111 -0.84 0.46 -6.08
C PHE A 111 0.63 0.16 -5.88
N GLN A 112 1.09 -1.01 -6.34
CA GLN A 112 2.48 -1.45 -6.22
C GLN A 112 3.13 -1.55 -7.60
N PHE A 113 4.35 -1.03 -7.71
CA PHE A 113 5.12 -1.01 -8.93
C PHE A 113 6.55 -1.52 -8.70
N GLY A 114 7.17 -2.09 -9.73
CA GLY A 114 8.58 -2.46 -9.73
C GLY A 114 8.84 -3.87 -9.21
N ARG A 115 9.58 -4.03 -8.12
CA ARG A 115 9.88 -5.35 -7.52
C ARG A 115 9.85 -5.32 -5.99
N ARG A 116 9.52 -6.46 -5.37
CA ARG A 116 9.74 -6.73 -3.93
C ARG A 116 9.16 -5.70 -2.95
N SER A 117 7.95 -5.19 -3.21
CA SER A 117 7.26 -4.33 -2.22
C SER A 117 6.23 -5.12 -1.41
N ASN A 118 6.08 -4.75 -0.15
CA ASN A 118 5.13 -5.38 0.78
C ASN A 118 4.25 -4.29 1.41
N VAL A 119 2.94 -4.35 1.15
CA VAL A 119 1.97 -3.39 1.68
C VAL A 119 0.88 -4.14 2.42
N ASN A 120 0.67 -3.81 3.69
CA ASN A 120 -0.43 -4.33 4.48
C ASN A 120 -1.24 -3.16 5.03
N VAL A 121 -2.52 -3.11 4.67
CA VAL A 121 -3.44 -2.06 5.08
C VAL A 121 -4.63 -2.68 5.78
N ARG A 122 -4.96 -2.11 6.93
CA ARG A 122 -6.15 -2.43 7.70
C ARG A 122 -6.93 -1.14 7.97
N GLN A 123 -8.18 -1.10 7.52
CA GLN A 123 -9.14 -0.05 7.86
C GLN A 123 -10.19 -0.64 8.80
N ASP A 124 -10.36 -0.02 9.96
CA ASP A 124 -11.36 -0.42 10.96
C ASP A 124 -12.28 0.75 11.29
N GLY A 125 -13.57 0.62 11.01
CA GLY A 125 -14.66 1.61 11.20
C GLY A 125 -15.21 2.09 9.86
N ASN A 126 -16.05 3.13 9.81
CA ASN A 126 -16.83 3.47 8.59
C ASN A 126 -16.32 4.73 7.87
N HIS A 127 -16.63 4.85 6.58
CA HIS A 127 -16.34 6.02 5.72
C HIS A 127 -14.85 6.39 5.67
N ARG A 128 -13.95 5.41 5.72
CA ARG A 128 -12.52 5.67 5.60
C ARG A 128 -12.08 5.58 4.16
N SER A 129 -11.44 6.62 3.68
CA SER A 129 -10.80 6.62 2.36
C SER A 129 -9.28 6.65 2.45
N GLY A 130 -8.57 5.99 1.55
CA GLY A 130 -7.13 6.18 1.41
C GLY A 130 -6.53 5.47 0.21
N ALA A 131 -5.25 5.70 -0.03
CA ALA A 131 -4.50 4.97 -1.04
C ALA A 131 -3.05 4.80 -0.60
N THR A 132 -2.46 3.64 -0.86
CA THR A 132 -1.01 3.44 -0.74
C THR A 132 -0.42 3.23 -2.12
N VAL A 133 0.61 4.00 -2.45
CA VAL A 133 1.43 3.80 -3.64
C VAL A 133 2.81 3.34 -3.19
N SER A 134 3.31 2.23 -3.74
CA SER A 134 4.63 1.71 -3.44
C SER A 134 5.42 1.38 -4.69
N TYR A 135 6.72 1.65 -4.65
CA TYR A 135 7.66 1.36 -5.73
C TYR A 135 8.90 0.67 -5.15
N GLY A 136 9.32 -0.45 -5.73
CA GLY A 136 10.58 -1.10 -5.36
C GLY A 136 11.45 -1.45 -6.57
N TRP A 137 12.76 -1.62 -6.38
CA TRP A 137 13.75 -1.85 -7.44
C TRP A 137 14.67 -3.03 -7.15
#